data_AF-A0A9D6DXW4-F1
#
_entry.id   AF-A0A9D6DXW4-F1
#
_cell.length_a   1.000
_cell.length_b   1.000
_cell.length_c   1.000
_cell.angle_alpha   90.00
_cell.angle_beta   90.00
_cell.angle_gamma   90.00
#
_symmetry.space_group_name_H-M   'P 1'
#
loop_
_entity.id
_entity.type
_entity.pdbx_description
1 polymer ?
#
loop_
_entity_poly.entity_id
_entity_poly.type
_entity_poly.pdbx_seq_one_letter_code
_entity_poly.pdbx_strand_id
1 'polypeptide(L)'
;MIARARVQFVRISPRKVRYVIDLIRKKKVSEAQAILNGSPRRAGGILQKLLRQAVDAAKKNSQVEAAHLVISKVLADGGPSMRRFRAASMGRASVIHKRTSHITLELDLIRKTAPVSPKGPAQKPAVKKAAESPSGRRKMAGAK
;
A
#
# COMPACT_ATOMS: atom_id res chain seq x y z
N MET A 1 6.29 -12.23 -11.60
CA MET A 1 7.15 -12.39 -10.41
C MET A 1 8.59 -12.50 -10.87
N ILE A 2 9.48 -11.63 -10.39
CA ILE A 2 10.93 -11.74 -10.64
C ILE A 2 11.63 -12.51 -9.53
N ALA A 3 11.36 -12.11 -8.28
CA ALA A 3 12.04 -12.67 -7.13
C ALA A 3 11.07 -12.93 -5.99
N ARG A 4 11.42 -13.91 -5.18
CA ARG A 4 10.66 -14.34 -4.02
C ARG A 4 11.59 -14.51 -2.83
N ALA A 5 11.15 -14.02 -1.68
CA ALA A 5 11.77 -14.35 -0.40
C ALA A 5 10.72 -14.86 0.58
N ARG A 6 11.13 -15.79 1.45
CA ARG A 6 10.28 -16.41 2.45
C ARG A 6 11.03 -16.53 3.76
N VAL A 7 10.35 -16.23 4.86
CA VAL A 7 10.82 -16.53 6.21
C VAL A 7 9.71 -17.31 6.92
N GLN A 8 10.10 -18.44 7.53
CA GLN A 8 9.18 -19.37 8.16
C GLN A 8 9.37 -19.41 9.68
N PHE A 9 8.32 -19.83 10.40
CA PHE A 9 8.34 -20.02 11.85
C PHE A 9 8.71 -18.77 12.65
N VAL A 10 8.35 -17.59 12.14
CA VAL A 10 8.57 -16.33 12.85
C VAL A 10 7.70 -16.31 14.10
N ARG A 11 8.31 -16.09 15.27
CA ARG A 11 7.60 -16.01 16.58
C ARG A 11 6.85 -14.69 16.77
N ILE A 12 5.98 -14.35 15.83
CA ILE A 12 5.07 -13.20 15.88
C ILE A 12 3.70 -13.65 15.37
N SER A 13 2.62 -13.08 15.93
CA SER A 13 1.27 -13.33 15.44
C SER A 13 1.06 -12.73 14.04
N PRO A 14 0.46 -13.45 13.08
CA PRO A 14 0.24 -12.96 11.72
C PRO A 14 -0.46 -11.60 11.66
N ARG A 15 -1.43 -11.36 12.57
CA ARG A 15 -2.15 -10.07 12.65
C ARG A 15 -1.20 -8.89 12.90
N LYS A 16 -0.19 -9.04 13.77
CA LYS A 16 0.77 -7.97 14.07
C LYS A 16 1.67 -7.66 12.88
N VAL A 17 2.00 -8.67 12.07
CA VAL A 17 2.79 -8.52 10.84
C VAL A 17 1.97 -7.83 9.75
N ARG A 18 0.68 -8.21 9.59
CA ARG A 18 -0.22 -7.65 8.57
C ARG A 18 -0.32 -6.13 8.63
N TYR A 19 -0.38 -5.55 9.83
CA TYR A 19 -0.35 -4.08 10.00
C TYR A 19 0.83 -3.38 9.32
N VAL A 20 2.02 -3.99 9.32
CA VAL A 20 3.20 -3.41 8.67
C VAL A 20 3.23 -3.75 7.19
N ILE A 21 2.80 -4.96 6.83
CA ILE A 21 2.69 -5.38 5.43
C ILE A 21 1.80 -4.42 4.64
N ASP A 22 0.67 -4.01 5.20
CA ASP A 22 -0.28 -3.14 4.50
C ASP A 22 0.31 -1.76 4.18
N LEU A 23 1.31 -1.30 4.93
CA LEU A 23 2.03 -0.06 4.63
C LEU A 23 2.99 -0.16 3.43
N ILE A 24 3.53 -1.35 3.15
CA ILE A 24 4.58 -1.55 2.13
C ILE A 24 4.06 -2.17 0.83
N ARG A 25 2.80 -2.63 0.78
CA ARG A 25 2.20 -3.21 -0.42
C ARG A 25 2.22 -2.18 -1.57
N LYS A 26 2.57 -2.64 -2.78
CA LYS A 26 2.61 -1.84 -4.02
C LYS A 26 3.60 -0.67 -4.02
N LYS A 27 4.44 -0.53 -3.00
CA LYS A 27 5.47 0.50 -2.95
C LYS A 27 6.74 0.06 -3.67
N LYS A 28 7.52 1.04 -4.10
CA LYS A 28 8.88 0.80 -4.61
C LYS A 28 9.78 0.28 -3.48
N VAL A 29 10.79 -0.50 -3.82
CA VAL A 29 11.72 -1.08 -2.82
C VAL A 29 12.39 -0.01 -1.96
N SER A 30 12.82 1.11 -2.55
CA SER A 30 13.46 2.23 -1.82
C SER A 30 12.51 2.86 -0.79
N GLU A 31 11.27 3.15 -1.19
CA GLU A 31 10.25 3.71 -0.30
C GLU A 31 9.88 2.73 0.82
N ALA A 32 9.73 1.44 0.48
CA ALA A 32 9.46 0.41 1.46
C ALA A 32 10.58 0.27 2.49
N GLN A 33 11.85 0.39 2.10
CA GLN A 33 12.97 0.39 3.04
C GLN A 33 12.88 1.56 4.03
N ALA A 34 12.57 2.77 3.55
CA ALA A 34 12.42 3.94 4.42
C ALA A 34 11.28 3.74 5.45
N ILE A 35 10.13 3.23 5.01
CA ILE A 35 8.97 2.97 5.89
C ILE A 35 9.29 1.90 6.93
N LEU A 36 9.99 0.83 6.54
CA LEU A 36 10.36 -0.25 7.45
C LEU A 36 11.38 0.21 8.49
N ASN A 37 12.31 1.09 8.12
CA ASN A 37 13.29 1.69 9.04
C ASN A 37 12.61 2.58 10.08
N GLY A 38 11.59 3.36 9.67
CA GLY A 38 10.83 4.24 10.56
C GLY A 38 9.73 3.54 11.37
N SER A 39 9.54 2.22 11.22
CA SER A 39 8.43 1.53 11.89
C SER A 39 8.77 1.21 13.35
N PRO A 40 7.94 1.63 14.33
CA PRO A 40 8.16 1.32 15.75
C PRO A 40 7.85 -0.15 16.10
N ARG A 41 7.27 -0.92 15.15
CA ARG A 41 6.84 -2.29 15.40
C ARG A 41 7.99 -3.27 15.14
N ARG A 42 8.15 -4.28 16.01
CA ARG A 42 9.13 -5.38 15.83
C ARG A 42 9.07 -6.08 14.47
N ALA A 43 7.89 -6.12 13.84
CA ALA A 43 7.73 -6.70 12.51
C ALA A 43 8.54 -5.95 11.44
N GLY A 44 8.80 -4.64 11.61
CA GLY A 44 9.60 -3.83 10.70
C GLY A 44 11.01 -4.38 10.50
N GLY A 45 11.73 -4.66 11.59
CA GLY A 45 13.08 -5.22 11.52
C GLY A 45 13.16 -6.60 10.84
N ILE A 46 12.11 -7.44 10.99
CA ILE A 46 12.04 -8.74 10.33
C ILE A 46 11.78 -8.57 8.83
N LEU A 47 10.82 -7.71 8.47
CA LEU A 47 10.50 -7.42 7.08
C LEU A 47 11.64 -6.72 6.35
N GLN A 48 12.44 -5.90 7.04
CA GLN A 48 13.63 -5.26 6.48
C GLN A 48 14.66 -6.31 6.04
N LYS A 49 14.94 -7.31 6.89
CA LYS A 49 15.83 -8.42 6.54
C LYS A 49 15.28 -9.23 5.35
N LEU A 50 13.98 -9.51 5.36
CA LEU A 50 13.31 -10.22 4.26
C LEU A 50 13.37 -9.44 2.94
N LEU A 51 13.20 -8.12 2.98
CA LEU A 51 13.26 -7.26 1.80
C LEU A 51 14.68 -7.20 1.22
N ARG A 52 15.71 -7.09 2.07
CA ARG A 52 17.12 -7.17 1.65
C ARG A 52 17.40 -8.50 0.95
N GLN A 53 17.00 -9.61 1.56
CA GLN A 53 17.13 -10.95 0.97
C GLN A 53 16.43 -11.06 -0.40
N ALA A 54 15.25 -10.46 -0.56
CA ALA A 54 14.51 -10.47 -1.83
C ALA A 54 15.23 -9.66 -2.93
N VAL A 55 15.81 -8.51 -2.58
CA VAL A 55 16.61 -7.68 -3.50
C VAL A 55 17.86 -8.42 -3.95
N ASP A 56 18.55 -9.09 -3.03
CA ASP A 56 19.75 -9.86 -3.36
C ASP A 56 19.42 -11.04 -4.29
N ALA A 57 18.29 -11.70 -4.07
CA ALA A 57 17.80 -12.74 -4.97
C ALA A 57 17.45 -12.20 -6.37
N ALA A 58 16.84 -11.01 -6.46
CA ALA A 58 16.53 -10.36 -7.73
C ALA A 58 17.80 -9.98 -8.52
N LYS A 59 18.82 -9.46 -7.82
CA LYS A 59 20.12 -9.13 -8.42
C LYS A 59 20.82 -10.37 -8.98
N LYS A 60 20.85 -11.47 -8.23
CA LYS A 60 21.53 -12.71 -8.63
C LYS A 60 20.86 -13.40 -9.81
N ASN A 61 19.53 -13.54 -9.77
CA ASN A 61 18.82 -14.37 -10.74
C ASN A 61 18.38 -13.62 -12.00
N SER A 62 18.14 -12.32 -11.92
CA SER A 62 17.57 -11.55 -13.01
C SER A 62 18.38 -10.30 -13.38
N GLN A 63 19.51 -10.05 -12.69
CA GLN A 63 20.41 -8.92 -12.94
C GLN A 63 19.69 -7.56 -13.00
N VAL A 64 18.56 -7.43 -12.30
CA VAL A 64 17.75 -6.21 -12.28
C VAL A 64 18.20 -5.31 -11.14
N GLU A 65 18.30 -4.01 -11.41
CA GLU A 65 18.58 -3.00 -10.40
C GLU A 65 17.40 -2.76 -9.45
N ALA A 66 17.71 -2.44 -8.19
CA ALA A 66 16.72 -2.23 -7.13
C ALA A 66 15.76 -1.05 -7.42
N ALA A 67 16.17 -0.08 -8.25
CA ALA A 67 15.37 1.09 -8.60
C ALA A 67 14.08 0.76 -9.38
N HIS A 68 14.11 -0.34 -10.14
CA HIS A 68 12.99 -0.75 -10.99
C HIS A 68 12.04 -1.76 -10.33
N LEU A 69 12.35 -2.18 -9.10
CA LEU A 69 11.60 -3.19 -8.37
C LEU A 69 10.47 -2.59 -7.53
N VAL A 70 9.32 -3.26 -7.58
CA VAL A 70 8.14 -2.96 -6.77
C VAL A 70 7.72 -4.21 -6.01
N ILE A 71 7.22 -4.00 -4.80
CA ILE A 71 6.61 -5.04 -3.98
C ILE A 71 5.22 -5.37 -4.54
N SER A 72 5.11 -6.50 -5.23
CA SER A 72 3.87 -6.94 -5.86
C SER A 72 2.91 -7.55 -4.84
N LYS A 73 3.42 -8.54 -4.09
CA LYS A 73 2.63 -9.31 -3.14
C LYS A 73 3.42 -9.54 -1.87
N VAL A 74 2.76 -9.32 -0.74
CA VAL A 74 3.29 -9.67 0.57
C VAL A 74 2.20 -10.34 1.37
N LEU A 75 2.50 -11.51 1.91
CA LEU A 75 1.58 -12.34 2.66
C LEU A 75 2.18 -12.70 4.02
N ALA A 76 1.31 -12.71 5.03
CA ALA A 76 1.61 -13.26 6.35
C ALA A 76 0.55 -14.33 6.69
N ASP A 77 0.99 -15.58 6.60
CA ASP A 77 0.19 -16.77 6.86
C ASP A 77 0.39 -17.25 8.29
N GLY A 78 -0.62 -17.93 8.83
CA GLY A 78 -0.55 -18.57 10.14
C GLY A 78 0.38 -19.77 10.10
N GLY A 79 1.32 -19.83 11.04
CA GLY A 79 2.13 -21.02 11.28
C GLY A 79 1.60 -21.87 12.44
N PRO A 80 2.33 -22.93 12.81
CA PRO A 80 1.97 -23.76 13.96
C PRO A 80 1.88 -22.92 15.23
N SER A 81 0.83 -23.16 16.00
CA SER A 81 0.56 -22.44 17.25
C SER A 81 0.80 -23.36 18.43
N MET A 82 1.69 -22.97 19.33
CA MET A 82 1.92 -23.72 20.57
C MET A 82 0.87 -23.37 21.61
N ARG A 83 0.21 -24.38 22.17
CA ARG A 83 -0.72 -24.25 23.29
C ARG A 83 0.06 -24.18 24.61
N ARG A 84 -0.30 -23.24 25.48
CA ARG A 84 0.20 -23.09 26.85
C ARG A 84 -0.99 -22.86 27.77
N PHE A 85 -0.89 -23.26 29.03
CA PHE A 85 -1.93 -23.04 30.01
C PHE A 85 -1.49 -21.99 31.02
N ARG A 86 -2.45 -21.19 31.49
CA ARG A 86 -2.28 -20.27 32.61
C ARG A 86 -3.43 -20.50 33.59
N ALA A 87 -3.08 -20.67 34.87
CA ALA A 87 -4.05 -20.79 35.95
C ALA A 87 -4.99 -19.57 35.97
N ALA A 88 -6.27 -19.82 36.19
CA ALA A 88 -7.34 -18.84 36.30
C ALA A 88 -8.16 -19.10 37.58
N SER A 89 -9.12 -18.21 37.88
CA SER A 89 -9.94 -18.30 39.09
C SER A 89 -10.74 -19.61 39.17
N MET A 90 -11.02 -20.04 40.40
CA MET A 90 -11.82 -21.23 40.71
C MET A 90 -11.28 -22.54 40.08
N GLY A 91 -9.96 -22.74 40.11
CA GLY A 91 -9.33 -23.96 39.57
C GLY A 91 -9.38 -24.11 38.04
N ARG A 92 -9.76 -23.06 37.31
CA ARG A 92 -9.87 -23.09 35.84
C ARG A 92 -8.51 -22.93 35.17
N ALA A 93 -8.36 -23.48 33.96
CA ALA A 93 -7.16 -23.30 33.13
C ALA A 93 -7.50 -22.54 31.84
N SER A 94 -6.90 -21.36 31.66
CA SER A 94 -7.03 -20.56 30.43
C SER A 94 -5.95 -20.93 29.41
N VAL A 95 -6.31 -20.94 28.12
CA VAL A 95 -5.38 -21.32 27.04
C VAL A 95 -4.73 -20.09 26.42
N ILE A 96 -3.39 -20.08 26.38
CA ILE A 96 -2.58 -19.08 25.69
C ILE A 96 -1.97 -19.70 24.43
N HIS A 97 -2.26 -19.11 23.28
CA HIS A 97 -1.69 -19.53 21.99
C HIS A 97 -0.45 -18.71 21.64
N LYS A 98 0.72 -19.34 21.64
CA LYS A 98 1.95 -18.74 21.11
C LYS A 98 2.01 -19.01 19.60
N ARG A 99 1.37 -18.12 18.84
CA ARG A 99 1.26 -18.20 17.38
C ARG A 99 2.60 -17.90 16.70
N THR A 100 2.87 -18.60 15.61
CA THR A 100 3.94 -18.27 14.67
C THR A 100 3.35 -17.80 13.34
N SER A 101 4.18 -17.22 12.48
CA SER A 101 3.79 -16.78 11.15
C SER A 101 4.82 -17.17 10.10
N HIS A 102 4.36 -17.42 8.89
CA HIS A 102 5.17 -17.53 7.69
C HIS A 102 4.95 -16.27 6.86
N ILE A 103 6.03 -15.64 6.40
CA ILE A 103 5.98 -14.40 5.64
C ILE A 103 6.54 -14.68 4.25
N THR A 104 5.78 -14.33 3.22
CA THR A 104 6.19 -14.41 1.82
C THR A 104 6.19 -13.02 1.20
N LEU A 105 7.26 -12.66 0.51
CA LEU A 105 7.41 -11.39 -0.20
C LEU A 105 7.80 -11.69 -1.65
N GLU A 106 7.10 -11.07 -2.59
CA GLU A 106 7.26 -11.23 -4.03
C GLU A 106 7.51 -9.85 -4.68
N LEU A 107 8.57 -9.77 -5.47
CA LEU A 107 8.98 -8.57 -6.21
C LEU A 107 8.63 -8.71 -7.70
N ASP A 108 8.20 -7.62 -8.30
CA ASP A 108 7.95 -7.47 -9.74
C ASP A 108 8.60 -6.20 -10.28
N LEU A 109 8.70 -6.11 -11.61
CA LEU A 109 9.02 -4.85 -12.28
C LEU A 109 7.83 -3.91 -12.21
N ILE A 110 8.14 -2.62 -12.26
CA ILE A 110 7.17 -1.60 -12.64
C ILE A 110 6.72 -1.90 -14.07
N ARG A 111 5.60 -2.61 -14.24
CA ARG A 111 4.89 -2.55 -15.51
C ARG A 111 4.37 -1.15 -15.64
N LYS A 112 4.88 -0.40 -16.61
CA LYS A 112 4.27 0.84 -17.07
C LYS A 112 2.93 0.40 -17.69
N THR A 113 1.88 0.34 -16.89
CA THR A 113 0.52 0.40 -17.45
C THR A 113 0.55 1.65 -18.31
N ALA A 114 0.27 1.52 -19.61
CA ALA A 114 0.12 2.68 -20.48
C ALA A 114 -0.76 3.70 -19.74
N PRO A 115 -0.37 4.99 -19.69
CA PRO A 115 -1.18 5.98 -19.01
C PRO A 115 -2.57 5.91 -19.62
N VAL A 116 -3.56 5.52 -18.81
CA VAL A 116 -4.96 5.71 -19.19
C VAL A 116 -5.10 7.21 -19.25
N SER A 117 -5.13 7.73 -20.48
CA SER A 117 -5.22 9.15 -20.79
C SER A 117 -6.26 9.78 -19.87
N PRO A 118 -5.97 10.91 -19.19
CA PRO A 118 -7.01 11.62 -18.48
C PRO A 118 -8.06 12.03 -19.51
N LYS A 119 -9.22 11.38 -19.48
CA LYS A 119 -10.36 11.77 -20.30
C LYS A 119 -10.93 13.05 -19.68
N GLY A 120 -10.30 14.17 -20.00
CA GLY A 120 -10.89 15.50 -19.94
C GLY A 120 -10.76 16.10 -21.33
N PRO A 121 -11.88 16.50 -21.95
CA PRO A 121 -12.31 17.88 -21.73
C PRO A 121 -13.83 18.00 -21.55
N ALA A 122 -14.29 18.36 -20.35
CA ALA A 122 -15.59 19.00 -20.21
C ALA A 122 -15.36 20.52 -20.32
N GLN A 123 -15.39 21.02 -21.56
CA GLN A 123 -15.53 22.45 -21.81
C GLN A 123 -16.86 22.89 -21.19
N LYS A 124 -16.83 23.82 -20.23
CA LYS A 124 -18.02 24.59 -19.87
C LYS A 124 -18.39 25.43 -21.09
N PRO A 125 -19.60 25.32 -21.66
CA PRO A 125 -20.01 26.28 -22.68
C PRO A 125 -20.20 27.64 -22.02
N ALA A 126 -19.44 28.63 -22.52
CA ALA A 126 -19.60 30.02 -22.19
C ALA A 126 -21.03 30.47 -22.55
N VAL A 127 -21.80 30.90 -21.56
CA VAL A 127 -23.01 31.69 -21.79
C VAL A 127 -22.56 33.05 -22.32
N LYS A 128 -22.51 33.20 -23.64
CA LYS A 128 -22.61 34.52 -24.28
C LYS A 128 -24.09 34.89 -24.28
N LYS A 129 -24.54 35.65 -23.27
CA LYS A 129 -25.73 36.49 -23.42
C LYS A 129 -25.30 37.75 -24.16
N ALA A 130 -26.08 38.02 -25.21
CA ALA A 130 -25.91 39.10 -26.16
C ALA A 130 -25.86 40.47 -25.49
N ALA A 131 -24.86 41.27 -25.88
CA ALA A 131 -24.98 42.71 -25.87
C ALA A 131 -25.74 43.10 -27.13
N GLU A 132 -27.01 43.48 -26.96
CA GLU A 132 -27.76 44.23 -27.95
C GLU A 132 -27.54 45.72 -27.69
N SER A 133 -27.30 46.45 -28.78
CA SER A 133 -26.77 47.81 -28.89
C SER A 133 -27.67 48.93 -28.31
N PRO A 134 -27.10 50.06 -27.84
CA PRO A 134 -27.87 51.26 -27.52
C PRO A 134 -27.86 52.25 -28.70
N SER A 135 -28.98 52.37 -29.44
CA SER A 135 -29.27 53.57 -30.24
C SER A 135 -30.75 53.65 -30.63
N GLY A 136 -31.46 54.66 -30.12
CA GLY A 136 -32.82 54.97 -30.56
C GLY A 136 -33.66 55.80 -29.59
N ARG A 137 -33.55 57.13 -29.69
CA ARG A 137 -34.47 58.12 -29.09
C ARG A 137 -35.94 57.84 -29.47
N ARG A 138 -36.87 58.03 -28.50
CA ARG A 138 -38.13 58.82 -28.60
C ARG A 138 -38.97 58.61 -27.32
N LYS A 139 -39.08 59.61 -26.45
CA LYS A 139 -40.13 60.66 -26.35
C LYS A 139 -41.30 60.28 -25.41
N MET A 140 -41.45 61.13 -24.39
CA MET A 140 -42.68 61.69 -23.78
C MET A 140 -43.78 60.76 -23.26
N ALA A 141 -43.97 60.81 -21.94
CA ALA A 141 -45.22 61.05 -21.19
C ALA A 141 -44.88 60.65 -19.73
N GLY A 142 -45.08 61.44 -18.67
CA GLY A 142 -46.16 62.37 -18.41
C GLY A 142 -47.04 61.78 -17.31
N ALA A 143 -47.15 62.51 -16.20
CA ALA A 143 -48.24 62.51 -15.21
C ALA A 143 -48.17 61.62 -13.95
N LYS A 144 -48.27 62.37 -12.84
CA LYS A 144 -48.77 62.10 -11.48
C LYS A 144 -47.91 61.27 -10.52
#